data_AF-A0A7Y2SKZ0-F1
#
_entry.id   AF-A0A7Y2SKZ0-F1
#
_cell.length_a   1.000
_cell.length_b   1.000
_cell.length_c   1.000
_cell.angle_alpha   90.00
_cell.angle_beta   90.00
_cell.angle_gamma   90.00
#
_symmetry.space_group_name_H-M   'P 1'
#
loop_
_entity.id
_entity.type
_entity.pdbx_description
1 polymer ?
#
loop_
_entity_poly.entity_id
_entity_poly.type
_entity_poly.pdbx_seq_one_letter_code
_entity_poly.pdbx_strand_id
1 'polypeptide(L)'
;MSLYIPEGIPPVIPNAMARIERRLPYPGEVLVRQGSRVEPEDIVAQTLKPEPPQIINVARSLGIPPSQVYRAMSREVHNKVEAGQVLARTAGIFGRSCLAPVTCMIADIDNETGYVTIAPDPTEYALQATVRGIVMEVIPYEGVIIEAPSAQVYGAFGIGEDRSGVLRLLATDPGDIVRPEQIDARSAYAILICGAGISAAALRRAVQEQVRGIIVGGVDESELRDFLGWANVAGWQTGRHSWQWPDLTATATPDPKLTILVTEGFGTRPMNAAMFDLLSSQDRQEALIEGATRLRRPLRRPRVVIPLTRNSSVQVEPPHPALRPGASVRLLDYAHLGKIAQVRSVPSAPRRVASRVSLAAVEVVDADGVAFWLPRTCVEVLS
;
A
#
# COMPACT_ATOMS: atom_id res chain seq x y z
N MET A 1 4.96 -2.71 -15.82
CA MET A 1 4.02 -3.59 -15.09
C MET A 1 2.63 -3.30 -15.63
N SER A 2 1.86 -4.32 -16.01
CA SER A 2 0.53 -4.10 -16.56
C SER A 2 -0.57 -4.22 -15.51
N LEU A 3 -1.64 -3.44 -15.69
CA LEU A 3 -2.84 -3.43 -14.84
C LEU A 3 -3.69 -4.67 -15.15
N TYR A 4 -3.30 -5.83 -14.65
CA TYR A 4 -4.17 -7.01 -14.63
C TYR A 4 -4.85 -7.13 -13.27
N ILE A 5 -6.18 -7.05 -13.25
CA ILE A 5 -7.02 -7.33 -12.08
C ILE A 5 -7.48 -8.79 -12.18
N PRO A 6 -7.00 -9.70 -11.33
CA PRO A 6 -7.26 -11.13 -11.47
C PRO A 6 -8.72 -11.54 -11.33
N GLU A 7 -9.50 -10.71 -10.65
CA GLU A 7 -10.93 -10.91 -10.42
C GLU A 7 -11.76 -10.57 -11.66
N GLY A 8 -11.14 -10.05 -12.73
CA GLY A 8 -11.82 -9.67 -13.96
C GLY A 8 -12.74 -8.46 -13.82
N ILE A 9 -12.59 -7.71 -12.73
CA ILE A 9 -13.28 -6.45 -12.48
C ILE A 9 -12.67 -5.37 -13.37
N PRO A 10 -13.46 -4.52 -14.04
CA PRO A 10 -12.93 -3.40 -14.79
C PRO A 10 -12.26 -2.42 -13.82
N PRO A 11 -11.19 -1.74 -14.24
CA PRO A 11 -10.43 -0.86 -13.38
C PRO A 11 -11.14 0.47 -13.10
N VAL A 12 -12.28 0.72 -13.76
CA VAL A 12 -13.16 1.86 -13.53
C VAL A 12 -14.55 1.32 -13.24
N ILE A 13 -15.08 1.65 -12.07
CA ILE A 13 -16.42 1.26 -11.64
C ILE A 13 -17.14 2.55 -11.22
N PRO A 14 -18.04 3.09 -12.05
CA PRO A 14 -18.72 4.34 -11.73
C PRO A 14 -19.62 4.24 -10.50
N ASN A 15 -20.25 3.08 -10.27
CA ASN A 15 -21.14 2.86 -9.15
C ASN A 15 -21.37 1.37 -8.86
N ALA A 16 -20.81 0.87 -7.77
CA ALA A 16 -21.15 -0.45 -7.23
C ALA A 16 -20.99 -0.46 -5.70
N MET A 17 -21.49 -1.51 -5.04
CA MET A 17 -21.16 -1.73 -3.63
C MET A 17 -19.67 -2.08 -3.51
N ALA A 18 -18.90 -1.23 -2.83
CA ALA A 18 -17.53 -1.56 -2.46
C ALA A 18 -17.55 -2.35 -1.15
N ARG A 19 -16.83 -3.48 -1.11
CA ARG A 19 -16.48 -4.19 0.12
C ARG A 19 -15.06 -3.78 0.52
N ILE A 20 -14.93 -3.16 1.67
CA ILE A 20 -13.67 -2.66 2.23
C ILE A 20 -13.36 -3.46 3.48
N GLU A 21 -12.30 -4.25 3.41
CA GLU A 21 -11.83 -5.05 4.53
C GLU A 21 -10.82 -4.25 5.36
N ARG A 22 -11.10 -4.11 6.65
CA ARG A 22 -10.20 -3.49 7.63
C ARG A 22 -9.74 -4.58 8.59
N ARG A 23 -8.44 -4.88 8.61
CA ARG A 23 -7.84 -5.87 9.51
C ARG A 23 -6.70 -5.29 10.33
N LEU A 24 -6.64 -5.72 11.57
CA LEU A 24 -5.54 -5.51 12.49
C LEU A 24 -4.32 -6.32 12.02
N PRO A 25 -3.10 -5.81 12.28
CA PRO A 25 -1.87 -6.54 12.00
C PRO A 25 -1.63 -7.71 12.97
N TYR A 26 -2.26 -7.68 14.14
CA TYR A 26 -2.19 -8.70 15.19
C TYR A 26 -3.58 -8.90 15.80
N PRO A 27 -3.88 -10.10 16.37
CA PRO A 27 -5.13 -10.33 17.07
C PRO A 27 -5.40 -9.25 18.13
N GLY A 28 -6.63 -8.78 18.22
CA GLY A 28 -7.03 -7.71 19.13
C GLY A 28 -8.53 -7.70 19.39
N GLU A 29 -9.05 -6.53 19.67
CA GLU A 29 -10.45 -6.31 20.02
C GLU A 29 -11.16 -5.50 18.93
N VAL A 30 -12.33 -5.97 18.50
CA VAL A 30 -13.19 -5.23 17.58
C VAL A 30 -14.19 -4.42 18.40
N LEU A 31 -14.22 -3.10 18.19
CA LEU A 31 -14.96 -2.13 19.01
C LEU A 31 -16.36 -1.81 18.48
N VAL A 32 -16.66 -2.25 17.25
CA VAL A 32 -17.94 -2.04 16.59
C VAL A 32 -18.67 -3.35 16.34
N ARG A 33 -19.98 -3.27 16.12
CA ARG A 33 -20.84 -4.42 15.81
C ARG A 33 -21.32 -4.40 14.36
N GLN A 34 -21.73 -5.55 13.87
CA GLN A 34 -22.45 -5.65 12.59
C GLN A 34 -23.66 -4.71 12.57
N GLY A 35 -23.87 -4.03 11.44
CA GLY A 35 -24.89 -3.00 11.23
C GLY A 35 -24.51 -1.59 11.68
N SER A 36 -23.34 -1.40 12.32
CA SER A 36 -22.89 -0.06 12.75
C SER A 36 -22.59 0.82 11.54
N ARG A 37 -22.98 2.09 11.61
CA ARG A 37 -22.48 3.11 10.69
C ARG A 37 -21.16 3.63 11.22
N VAL A 38 -20.21 3.85 10.33
CA VAL A 38 -18.87 4.33 10.66
C VAL A 38 -18.49 5.48 9.74
N GLU A 39 -17.72 6.43 10.27
CA GLU A 39 -17.03 7.51 9.56
C GLU A 39 -15.53 7.22 9.45
N PRO A 40 -14.77 7.85 8.54
CA PRO A 40 -13.38 7.49 8.26
C PRO A 40 -12.45 7.47 9.49
N GLU A 41 -12.63 8.39 10.43
CA GLU A 41 -11.84 8.52 11.65
C GLU A 41 -12.23 7.55 12.78
N ASP A 42 -13.38 6.88 12.68
CA ASP A 42 -13.87 5.98 13.72
C ASP A 42 -12.91 4.80 13.92
N ILE A 43 -12.56 4.52 15.17
CA ILE A 43 -11.75 3.35 15.53
C ILE A 43 -12.68 2.13 15.56
N VAL A 44 -12.44 1.19 14.65
CA VAL A 44 -13.25 -0.03 14.50
C VAL A 44 -12.66 -1.21 15.25
N ALA A 45 -11.35 -1.23 15.48
CA ALA A 45 -10.66 -2.28 16.22
C ALA A 45 -9.34 -1.75 16.81
N GLN A 46 -8.79 -2.44 17.81
CA GLN A 46 -7.51 -2.09 18.42
C GLN A 46 -6.69 -3.33 18.80
N THR A 47 -5.36 -3.22 18.84
CA THR A 47 -4.45 -4.29 19.29
C THR A 47 -3.20 -3.71 19.95
N LEU A 48 -2.47 -4.55 20.69
CA LEU A 48 -1.11 -4.27 21.14
C LEU A 48 -0.14 -4.85 20.10
N LYS A 49 0.48 -3.97 19.31
CA LYS A 49 1.45 -4.31 18.28
C LYS A 49 2.81 -4.60 18.93
N PRO A 50 3.37 -5.81 18.77
CA PRO A 50 4.73 -6.10 19.23
C PRO A 50 5.77 -5.28 18.47
N GLU A 51 6.74 -4.74 19.19
CA GLU A 51 7.89 -4.05 18.61
C GLU A 51 9.05 -5.05 18.36
N PRO A 52 9.84 -4.88 17.28
CA PRO A 52 10.99 -5.74 17.02
C PRO A 52 12.01 -5.70 18.17
N PRO A 53 12.61 -6.85 18.56
CA PRO A 53 13.70 -6.87 19.53
C PRO A 53 14.88 -6.01 19.08
N GLN A 54 15.53 -5.33 20.03
CA GLN A 54 16.72 -4.53 19.78
C GLN A 54 17.94 -5.19 20.44
N ILE A 55 19.07 -5.19 19.72
CA ILE A 55 20.32 -5.78 20.20
C ILE A 55 21.31 -4.64 20.49
N ILE A 56 21.74 -4.55 21.74
CA ILE A 56 22.61 -3.48 22.23
C ILE A 56 23.98 -4.06 22.58
N ASN A 57 25.06 -3.47 22.05
CA ASN A 57 26.42 -3.83 22.44
C ASN A 57 26.80 -3.17 23.79
N VAL A 58 26.39 -3.81 24.89
CA VAL A 58 26.62 -3.27 26.24
C VAL A 58 28.10 -3.31 26.62
N ALA A 59 28.84 -4.35 26.23
CA ALA A 59 30.29 -4.44 26.46
C ALA A 59 31.03 -3.22 25.89
N ARG A 60 30.75 -2.86 24.64
CA ARG A 60 31.32 -1.67 23.97
C ARG A 60 30.88 -0.38 24.63
N SER A 61 29.60 -0.25 24.97
CA SER A 61 29.05 0.94 25.62
C SER A 61 29.74 1.24 26.96
N LEU A 62 29.97 0.18 27.76
CA LEU A 62 30.61 0.28 29.07
C LEU A 62 32.15 0.25 29.03
N GLY A 63 32.75 -0.23 27.94
CA GLY A 63 34.20 -0.42 27.83
C GLY A 63 34.73 -1.59 28.67
N ILE A 64 33.96 -2.65 28.81
CA ILE A 64 34.29 -3.86 29.60
C ILE A 64 34.36 -5.10 28.72
N PRO A 65 35.07 -6.17 29.12
CA PRO A 65 35.04 -7.42 28.38
C PRO A 65 33.63 -8.08 28.41
N PRO A 66 33.23 -8.80 27.35
CA PRO A 66 31.93 -9.49 27.26
C PRO A 66 31.54 -10.30 28.51
N SER A 67 32.50 -11.04 29.07
CA SER A 67 32.29 -11.88 30.25
C SER A 67 31.89 -11.13 31.53
N GLN A 68 32.07 -9.80 31.55
CA GLN A 68 31.68 -8.96 32.68
C GLN A 68 30.31 -8.30 32.50
N VAL A 69 29.68 -8.40 31.32
CA VAL A 69 28.40 -7.73 31.04
C VAL A 69 27.31 -8.18 32.00
N TYR A 70 27.14 -9.49 32.23
CA TYR A 70 26.13 -10.01 33.17
C TYR A 70 26.19 -9.36 34.55
N ARG A 71 27.40 -9.17 35.10
CA ARG A 71 27.61 -8.56 36.42
C ARG A 71 27.40 -7.04 36.42
N ALA A 72 27.56 -6.41 35.27
CA ALA A 72 27.35 -4.99 35.08
C ALA A 72 25.87 -4.64 34.85
N MET A 73 25.01 -5.62 34.56
CA MET A 73 23.58 -5.37 34.35
C MET A 73 22.91 -4.86 35.63
N SER A 74 21.99 -3.91 35.47
CA SER A 74 21.25 -3.32 36.60
C SER A 74 20.05 -4.16 37.00
N ARG A 75 19.58 -5.05 36.12
CA ARG A 75 18.44 -5.96 36.28
C ARG A 75 18.74 -7.28 35.57
N GLU A 76 18.05 -8.34 35.98
CA GLU A 76 18.18 -9.67 35.39
C GLU A 76 17.34 -9.82 34.11
N VAL A 77 17.55 -10.92 33.40
CA VAL A 77 16.70 -11.33 32.27
C VAL A 77 15.25 -11.45 32.75
N HIS A 78 14.31 -11.04 31.90
CA HIS A 78 12.86 -10.95 32.14
C HIS A 78 12.39 -9.81 33.05
N ASN A 79 13.29 -8.92 33.51
CA ASN A 79 12.90 -7.70 34.20
C ASN A 79 12.69 -6.53 33.22
N LYS A 80 11.74 -5.66 33.58
CA LYS A 80 11.50 -4.39 32.88
C LYS A 80 12.49 -3.30 33.29
N VAL A 81 12.80 -2.44 32.33
CA VAL A 81 13.64 -1.25 32.45
C VAL A 81 12.96 -0.11 31.68
N GLU A 82 12.83 1.06 32.31
CA GLU A 82 12.20 2.23 31.67
C GLU A 82 13.17 2.95 30.72
N ALA A 83 12.63 3.65 29.72
CA ALA A 83 13.44 4.48 28.82
C ALA A 83 14.29 5.49 29.62
N GLY A 84 15.59 5.56 29.32
CA GLY A 84 16.55 6.43 30.01
C GLY A 84 17.03 5.90 31.37
N GLN A 85 16.45 4.81 31.89
CA GLN A 85 16.96 4.16 33.09
C GLN A 85 18.28 3.43 32.80
N VAL A 86 19.13 3.27 33.82
CA VAL A 86 20.38 2.51 33.70
C VAL A 86 20.06 1.05 33.40
N LEU A 87 20.46 0.59 32.21
CA LEU A 87 20.40 -0.80 31.78
C LEU A 87 21.58 -1.60 32.37
N ALA A 88 22.77 -1.02 32.32
CA ALA A 88 23.99 -1.59 32.85
C ALA A 88 24.97 -0.49 33.28
N ARG A 89 25.82 -0.76 34.28
CA ARG A 89 26.84 0.17 34.76
C ARG A 89 28.09 -0.55 35.23
N THR A 90 29.25 0.06 35.03
CA THR A 90 30.50 -0.42 35.64
C THR A 90 30.57 -0.02 37.11
N ALA A 91 31.24 -0.82 37.94
CA ALA A 91 31.45 -0.49 39.35
C ALA A 91 32.35 0.76 39.53
N GLY A 92 32.10 1.55 40.58
CA GLY A 92 32.89 2.74 40.96
C GLY A 92 32.13 4.08 40.86
N ILE A 93 32.66 5.13 41.50
CA ILE A 93 32.04 6.46 41.60
C ILE A 93 31.97 7.20 40.24
N PHE A 94 32.88 6.88 39.31
CA PHE A 94 32.93 7.42 37.94
C PHE A 94 32.61 6.35 36.87
N GLY A 95 31.81 5.35 37.23
CA GLY A 95 31.47 4.26 36.33
C GLY A 95 30.69 4.72 35.09
N ARG A 96 30.98 4.13 33.93
CA ARG A 96 30.18 4.33 32.72
C ARG A 96 28.83 3.65 32.87
N SER A 97 27.79 4.25 32.30
CA SER A 97 26.43 3.73 32.28
C SER A 97 25.94 3.56 30.85
N CYS A 98 25.31 2.43 30.59
CA CYS A 98 24.51 2.19 29.41
C CYS A 98 23.04 2.41 29.81
N LEU A 99 22.36 3.35 29.16
CA LEU A 99 20.94 3.64 29.41
C LEU A 99 20.07 2.80 28.47
N ALA A 100 18.88 2.42 28.93
CA ALA A 100 17.89 1.79 28.08
C ALA A 100 17.36 2.81 27.05
N PRO A 101 17.40 2.50 25.74
CA PRO A 101 16.95 3.43 24.71
C PRO A 101 15.42 3.60 24.69
N VAL A 102 14.68 2.58 25.15
CA VAL A 102 13.23 2.52 25.20
C VAL A 102 12.80 1.74 26.45
N THR A 103 11.53 1.88 26.85
CA THR A 103 10.95 1.02 27.89
C THR A 103 10.85 -0.40 27.35
N CYS A 104 11.47 -1.35 28.04
CA CYS A 104 11.67 -2.70 27.53
C CYS A 104 11.83 -3.74 28.63
N MET A 105 11.72 -5.01 28.27
CA MET A 105 12.17 -6.16 29.05
C MET A 105 13.54 -6.63 28.55
N ILE A 106 14.44 -7.02 29.46
CA ILE A 106 15.69 -7.70 29.09
C ILE A 106 15.33 -9.12 28.64
N ALA A 107 15.50 -9.43 27.35
CA ALA A 107 15.12 -10.73 26.79
C ALA A 107 16.25 -11.77 26.87
N ASP A 108 17.50 -11.33 26.69
CA ASP A 108 18.67 -12.20 26.75
C ASP A 108 19.96 -11.41 26.98
N ILE A 109 20.98 -12.06 27.56
CA ILE A 109 22.33 -11.51 27.78
C ILE A 109 23.35 -12.51 27.26
N ASP A 110 24.03 -12.16 26.17
CA ASP A 110 25.11 -12.97 25.61
C ASP A 110 26.45 -12.60 26.27
N ASN A 111 26.98 -13.50 27.08
CA ASN A 111 28.23 -13.33 27.82
C ASN A 111 29.50 -13.57 26.98
N GLU A 112 29.38 -14.23 25.83
CA GLU A 112 30.50 -14.47 24.92
C GLU A 112 30.77 -13.24 24.07
N THR A 113 29.71 -12.61 23.57
CA THR A 113 29.81 -11.47 22.65
C THR A 113 29.60 -10.11 23.32
N GLY A 114 28.92 -10.08 24.47
CA GLY A 114 28.64 -8.87 25.24
C GLY A 114 27.45 -8.06 24.72
N TYR A 115 26.63 -8.67 23.86
CA TYR A 115 25.36 -8.12 23.40
C TYR A 115 24.23 -8.45 24.37
N VAL A 116 23.31 -7.50 24.52
CA VAL A 116 22.08 -7.67 25.30
C VAL A 116 20.91 -7.47 24.35
N THR A 117 20.00 -8.44 24.33
CA THR A 117 18.74 -8.35 23.58
C THR A 117 17.67 -7.79 24.49
N ILE A 118 17.03 -6.70 24.08
CA ILE A 118 15.88 -6.12 24.75
C ILE A 118 14.62 -6.29 23.89
N ALA A 119 13.50 -6.56 24.54
CA ALA A 119 12.18 -6.59 23.93
C ALA A 119 11.42 -5.32 24.36
N PRO A 120 11.25 -4.32 23.47
CA PRO A 120 10.47 -3.12 23.79
C PRO A 120 9.02 -3.46 24.17
N ASP A 121 8.41 -2.63 25.01
CA ASP A 121 6.99 -2.77 25.32
C ASP A 121 6.15 -2.62 24.03
N PRO A 122 5.07 -3.41 23.87
CA PRO A 122 4.23 -3.33 22.69
C PRO A 122 3.52 -1.97 22.60
N THR A 123 3.27 -1.51 21.38
CA THR A 123 2.61 -0.22 21.10
C THR A 123 1.11 -0.41 20.85
N GLU A 124 0.28 0.52 21.34
CA GLU A 124 -1.15 0.52 21.01
C GLU A 124 -1.34 0.84 19.52
N TYR A 125 -2.14 0.02 18.85
CA TYR A 125 -2.50 0.22 17.45
C TYR A 125 -4.02 0.31 17.32
N ALA A 126 -4.51 1.45 16.86
CA ALA A 126 -5.91 1.70 16.58
C ALA A 126 -6.18 1.60 15.08
N LEU A 127 -7.08 0.69 14.70
CA LEU A 127 -7.53 0.51 13.32
C LEU A 127 -8.72 1.42 13.05
N GLN A 128 -8.54 2.38 12.15
CA GLN A 128 -9.61 3.25 11.68
C GLN A 128 -10.44 2.60 10.57
N ALA A 129 -11.72 2.98 10.47
CA ALA A 129 -12.62 2.60 9.39
C ALA A 129 -12.08 3.06 8.02
N THR A 130 -11.49 4.26 7.95
CA THR A 130 -10.92 4.93 6.75
C THR A 130 -11.90 5.20 5.61
N VAL A 131 -13.15 4.79 5.75
CA VAL A 131 -14.22 5.02 4.77
C VAL A 131 -15.55 5.10 5.52
N ARG A 132 -16.43 5.99 5.06
CA ARG A 132 -17.80 6.03 5.54
C ARG A 132 -18.60 4.86 4.97
N GLY A 133 -19.38 4.18 5.80
CA GLY A 133 -20.15 3.02 5.36
C GLY A 133 -20.89 2.30 6.48
N ILE A 134 -21.28 1.06 6.21
CA ILE A 134 -21.96 0.19 7.16
C ILE A 134 -21.09 -1.05 7.39
N VAL A 135 -20.87 -1.41 8.65
CA VAL A 135 -20.19 -2.66 9.03
C VAL A 135 -21.11 -3.83 8.68
N MET A 136 -20.76 -4.59 7.66
CA MET A 136 -21.56 -5.73 7.20
C MET A 136 -21.12 -7.05 7.82
N GLU A 137 -19.87 -7.15 8.25
CA GLU A 137 -19.31 -8.33 8.90
C GLU A 137 -18.27 -7.94 9.94
N VAL A 138 -18.24 -8.67 11.05
CA VAL A 138 -17.17 -8.58 12.05
C VAL A 138 -16.31 -9.84 11.91
N ILE A 139 -15.01 -9.66 11.73
CA ILE A 139 -14.02 -10.73 11.68
C ILE A 139 -13.43 -10.85 13.09
N PRO A 140 -13.75 -11.90 13.86
CA PRO A 140 -13.36 -12.00 15.26
C PRO A 140 -11.86 -11.82 15.47
N TYR A 141 -11.50 -10.97 16.42
CA TYR A 141 -10.12 -10.60 16.78
C TYR A 141 -9.29 -9.91 15.69
N GLU A 142 -9.80 -9.78 14.47
CA GLU A 142 -9.04 -9.25 13.35
C GLU A 142 -9.60 -7.91 12.84
N GLY A 143 -10.91 -7.72 12.76
CA GLY A 143 -11.45 -6.46 12.26
C GLY A 143 -12.85 -6.56 11.68
N VAL A 144 -13.09 -5.84 10.58
CA VAL A 144 -14.44 -5.66 10.01
C VAL A 144 -14.43 -5.59 8.49
N ILE A 145 -15.58 -5.91 7.89
CA ILE A 145 -15.88 -5.60 6.48
C ILE A 145 -16.91 -4.49 6.45
N ILE A 146 -16.55 -3.38 5.82
CA ILE A 146 -17.40 -2.19 5.62
C ILE A 146 -17.91 -2.21 4.19
N GLU A 147 -19.21 -1.99 4.00
CA GLU A 147 -19.81 -1.76 2.69
C GLU A 147 -20.24 -0.32 2.50
N ALA A 148 -19.95 0.21 1.30
CA ALA A 148 -20.33 1.54 0.90
C ALA A 148 -20.63 1.57 -0.62
N PRO A 149 -21.80 2.09 -1.05
CA PRO A 149 -22.02 2.44 -2.46
C PRO A 149 -20.93 3.41 -2.91
N SER A 150 -20.14 3.04 -3.90
CA SER A 150 -18.93 3.78 -4.24
C SER A 150 -18.62 3.75 -5.73
N ALA A 151 -18.01 4.84 -6.20
CA ALA A 151 -17.17 4.79 -7.40
C ALA A 151 -15.80 4.20 -7.03
N GLN A 152 -15.20 3.41 -7.91
CA GLN A 152 -13.91 2.76 -7.66
C GLN A 152 -12.99 2.89 -8.87
N VAL A 153 -11.71 3.17 -8.61
CA VAL A 153 -10.65 3.20 -9.63
C VAL A 153 -9.47 2.35 -9.16
N TYR A 154 -9.05 1.39 -9.98
CA TYR A 154 -7.93 0.49 -9.67
C TYR A 154 -6.64 0.94 -10.36
N GLY A 155 -5.56 0.98 -9.59
CA GLY A 155 -4.23 1.35 -10.08
C GLY A 155 -3.37 0.15 -10.46
N ALA A 156 -2.35 0.38 -11.29
CA ALA A 156 -1.36 -0.63 -11.67
C ALA A 156 -0.53 -1.05 -10.45
N PHE A 157 -0.06 -0.08 -9.67
CA PHE A 157 0.60 -0.30 -8.40
C PHE A 157 0.48 0.92 -7.50
N GLY A 158 0.70 0.73 -6.22
CA GLY A 158 0.70 1.76 -5.22
C GLY A 158 1.67 1.45 -4.11
N ILE A 159 1.95 2.47 -3.30
CA ILE A 159 2.94 2.46 -2.23
C ILE A 159 2.37 3.28 -1.06
N GLY A 160 2.61 2.83 0.16
CA GLY A 160 2.11 3.45 1.38
C GLY A 160 0.89 2.75 1.97
N GLU A 161 0.54 3.14 3.19
CA GLU A 161 -0.61 2.61 3.93
C GLU A 161 -1.93 3.11 3.35
N ASP A 162 -3.04 2.50 3.74
CA ASP A 162 -4.36 2.95 3.32
C ASP A 162 -4.73 4.26 4.06
N ARG A 163 -5.24 5.27 3.35
CA ARG A 163 -5.55 6.58 3.92
C ARG A 163 -6.88 7.12 3.43
N SER A 164 -7.53 7.94 4.24
CA SER A 164 -8.73 8.70 3.89
C SER A 164 -8.39 10.17 3.66
N GLY A 165 -9.09 10.84 2.77
CA GLY A 165 -8.93 12.27 2.54
C GLY A 165 -9.93 12.82 1.53
N VAL A 166 -9.93 14.14 1.36
CA VAL A 166 -10.76 14.79 0.34
C VAL A 166 -10.01 14.82 -0.97
N LEU A 167 -10.64 14.38 -2.05
CA LEU A 167 -10.10 14.47 -3.40
C LEU A 167 -9.93 15.93 -3.79
N ARG A 168 -8.78 16.26 -4.38
CA ARG A 168 -8.50 17.57 -4.95
C ARG A 168 -7.90 17.39 -6.34
N LEU A 169 -8.61 17.86 -7.35
CA LEU A 169 -8.13 17.90 -8.72
C LEU A 169 -7.01 18.94 -8.85
N LEU A 170 -5.83 18.48 -9.26
CA LEU A 170 -4.66 19.33 -9.46
C LEU A 170 -4.27 19.44 -10.95
N ALA A 171 -4.45 18.36 -11.71
CA ALA A 171 -4.27 18.35 -13.15
C ALA A 171 -5.50 18.90 -13.89
N THR A 172 -5.27 19.54 -15.03
CA THR A 172 -6.33 20.03 -15.94
C THR A 172 -6.64 19.03 -17.05
N ASP A 173 -5.68 18.20 -17.43
CA ASP A 173 -5.77 17.16 -18.46
C ASP A 173 -5.05 15.86 -18.00
N PRO A 174 -5.48 14.67 -18.47
CA PRO A 174 -4.83 13.41 -18.14
C PRO A 174 -3.33 13.34 -18.49
N GLY A 175 -2.87 14.13 -19.45
CA GLY A 175 -1.49 14.29 -19.89
C GLY A 175 -0.63 15.22 -19.04
N ASP A 176 -1.21 15.96 -18.08
CA ASP A 176 -0.49 16.98 -17.33
C ASP A 176 0.59 16.42 -16.40
N ILE A 177 1.75 17.08 -16.37
CA ILE A 177 2.81 16.77 -15.41
C ILE A 177 2.72 17.73 -14.23
N VAL A 178 2.55 17.18 -13.03
CA VAL A 178 2.42 17.97 -11.81
C VAL A 178 3.78 18.54 -11.39
N ARG A 179 3.81 19.86 -11.18
CA ARG A 179 4.99 20.60 -10.73
C ARG A 179 4.92 20.86 -9.22
N PRO A 180 6.07 20.91 -8.52
CA PRO A 180 6.10 21.13 -7.08
C PRO A 180 5.36 22.40 -6.63
N GLU A 181 5.39 23.45 -7.43
CA GLU A 181 4.79 24.76 -7.09
C GLU A 181 3.25 24.73 -7.09
N GLN A 182 2.65 23.72 -7.72
CA GLN A 182 1.20 23.54 -7.71
C GLN A 182 0.71 22.97 -6.37
N ILE A 183 1.60 22.35 -5.59
CA ILE A 183 1.29 21.75 -4.29
C ILE A 183 1.56 22.78 -3.19
N ASP A 184 0.48 23.31 -2.63
CA ASP A 184 0.51 24.37 -1.62
C ASP A 184 -0.26 23.98 -0.35
N ALA A 185 -0.32 24.88 0.63
CA ALA A 185 -0.99 24.65 1.91
C ALA A 185 -2.48 24.26 1.79
N ARG A 186 -3.13 24.57 0.65
CA ARG A 186 -4.52 24.14 0.41
C ARG A 186 -4.61 22.63 0.13
N SER A 187 -3.49 21.96 -0.10
CA SER A 187 -3.39 20.52 -0.36
C SER A 187 -3.29 19.69 0.91
N ALA A 188 -3.18 20.34 2.07
CA ALA A 188 -3.09 19.67 3.35
C ALA A 188 -4.25 18.70 3.57
N TYR A 189 -3.91 17.48 3.96
CA TYR A 189 -4.81 16.38 4.21
C TYR A 189 -5.64 15.89 3.01
N ALA A 190 -5.37 16.39 1.80
CA ALA A 190 -6.07 15.99 0.58
C ALA A 190 -5.46 14.73 -0.06
N ILE A 191 -6.22 14.13 -0.98
CA ILE A 191 -5.75 13.16 -1.96
C ILE A 191 -5.73 13.87 -3.32
N LEU A 192 -4.54 14.07 -3.88
CA LEU A 192 -4.36 14.84 -5.11
C LEU A 192 -4.61 13.97 -6.34
N ILE A 193 -5.45 14.44 -7.27
CA ILE A 193 -5.64 13.85 -8.59
C ILE A 193 -4.72 14.56 -9.57
N CYS A 194 -3.73 13.82 -10.06
CA CYS A 194 -2.69 14.29 -10.99
C CYS A 194 -2.95 13.75 -12.41
N GLY A 195 -2.14 14.20 -13.38
CA GLY A 195 -2.19 13.75 -14.77
C GLY A 195 -1.17 12.65 -15.04
N ALA A 196 -0.28 12.86 -16.01
CA ALA A 196 0.62 11.84 -16.55
C ALA A 196 1.83 11.49 -15.67
N GLY A 197 2.29 12.44 -14.85
CA GLY A 197 3.59 12.32 -14.20
C GLY A 197 3.75 13.19 -12.97
N ILE A 198 4.68 12.78 -12.10
CA ILE A 198 5.06 13.51 -10.90
C ILE A 198 6.54 13.29 -10.59
N SER A 199 7.23 14.34 -10.16
CA SER A 199 8.65 14.30 -9.78
C SER A 199 8.85 14.02 -8.29
N ALA A 200 10.05 13.57 -7.90
CA ALA A 200 10.48 13.41 -6.52
C ALA A 200 10.38 14.73 -5.74
N ALA A 201 10.69 15.86 -6.38
CA ALA A 201 10.53 17.19 -5.79
C ALA A 201 9.06 17.49 -5.43
N ALA A 202 8.12 17.14 -6.32
CA ALA A 202 6.70 17.31 -6.07
C ALA A 202 6.19 16.34 -4.98
N LEU A 203 6.66 15.09 -4.97
CA LEU A 203 6.36 14.12 -3.90
C LEU A 203 6.85 14.61 -2.53
N ARG A 204 8.09 15.12 -2.45
CA ARG A 204 8.63 15.73 -1.22
C ARG A 204 7.82 16.94 -0.79
N ARG A 205 7.40 17.79 -1.74
CA ARG A 205 6.52 18.93 -1.44
C ARG A 205 5.17 18.47 -0.90
N ALA A 206 4.60 17.40 -1.46
CA ALA A 206 3.36 16.80 -0.95
C ALA A 206 3.49 16.36 0.51
N VAL A 207 4.60 15.70 0.88
CA VAL A 207 4.88 15.32 2.28
C VAL A 207 4.99 16.56 3.17
N GLN A 208 5.72 17.60 2.73
CA GLN A 208 5.88 18.86 3.49
C GLN A 208 4.54 19.57 3.74
N GLU A 209 3.67 19.59 2.74
CA GLU A 209 2.32 20.19 2.82
C GLU A 209 1.28 19.22 3.42
N GLN A 210 1.70 18.09 4.00
CA GLN A 210 0.83 17.12 4.68
C GLN A 210 -0.27 16.51 3.80
N VAL A 211 -0.01 16.34 2.51
CA VAL A 211 -0.87 15.61 1.57
C VAL A 211 -0.96 14.15 2.01
N ARG A 212 -2.16 13.58 2.01
CA ARG A 212 -2.38 12.17 2.41
C ARG A 212 -2.22 11.21 1.24
N GLY A 213 -2.61 11.60 0.03
CA GLY A 213 -2.55 10.71 -1.12
C GLY A 213 -2.27 11.40 -2.44
N ILE A 214 -1.74 10.63 -3.40
CA ILE A 214 -1.49 11.05 -4.78
C ILE A 214 -2.00 9.96 -5.71
N ILE A 215 -2.80 10.35 -6.70
CA ILE A 215 -3.26 9.49 -7.79
C ILE A 215 -2.64 10.03 -9.07
N VAL A 216 -1.82 9.24 -9.77
CA VAL A 216 -1.08 9.70 -10.96
C VAL A 216 -1.08 8.63 -12.06
N GLY A 217 -1.06 9.05 -13.31
CA GLY A 217 -0.97 8.18 -14.49
C GLY A 217 0.30 7.33 -14.47
N GLY A 218 1.46 7.97 -14.39
CA GLY A 218 2.73 7.26 -14.28
C GLY A 218 3.75 7.95 -13.38
N VAL A 219 4.81 7.21 -13.03
CA VAL A 219 5.97 7.74 -12.30
C VAL A 219 7.24 7.12 -12.84
N ASP A 220 8.26 7.94 -13.08
CA ASP A 220 9.58 7.45 -13.48
C ASP A 220 10.26 6.70 -12.33
N GLU A 221 10.93 5.59 -12.64
CA GLU A 221 11.61 4.77 -11.62
C GLU A 221 12.66 5.58 -10.85
N SER A 222 13.40 6.45 -11.54
CA SER A 222 14.43 7.29 -10.93
C SER A 222 13.84 8.29 -9.94
N GLU A 223 12.71 8.90 -10.27
CA GLU A 223 12.00 9.85 -9.41
C GLU A 223 11.44 9.15 -8.17
N LEU A 224 10.83 7.98 -8.36
CA LEU A 224 10.32 7.19 -7.25
C LEU A 224 11.45 6.71 -6.33
N ARG A 225 12.56 6.25 -6.89
CA ARG A 225 13.75 5.83 -6.15
C ARG A 225 14.36 6.98 -5.36
N ASP A 226 14.48 8.16 -5.97
CA ASP A 226 14.97 9.38 -5.32
C ASP A 226 14.08 9.82 -4.15
N PHE A 227 12.75 9.78 -4.35
CA PHE A 227 11.79 10.09 -3.30
C PHE A 227 11.88 9.12 -2.11
N LEU A 228 11.94 7.81 -2.37
CA LEU A 228 11.96 6.77 -1.34
C LEU A 228 13.34 6.58 -0.69
N GLY A 229 14.39 7.24 -1.19
CA GLY A 229 15.75 7.08 -0.70
C GLY A 229 16.34 5.68 -0.91
N TRP A 230 15.83 4.94 -1.89
CA TRP A 230 16.28 3.57 -2.17
C TRP A 230 17.63 3.58 -2.89
N ALA A 231 18.71 3.61 -2.11
CA ALA A 231 20.08 3.60 -2.63
C ALA A 231 20.51 2.22 -3.17
N ASN A 232 19.93 1.13 -2.68
CA ASN A 232 20.27 -0.24 -3.10
C ASN A 232 19.11 -1.22 -2.84
N VAL A 233 19.27 -2.46 -3.29
CA VAL A 233 18.27 -3.52 -3.12
C VAL A 233 18.28 -4.18 -1.73
N ALA A 234 19.09 -3.73 -0.77
CA ALA A 234 19.23 -4.40 0.53
C ALA A 234 17.94 -4.38 1.37
N GLY A 235 17.06 -3.39 1.14
CA GLY A 235 15.72 -3.35 1.75
C GLY A 235 14.70 -4.30 1.10
N TRP A 236 15.03 -4.94 -0.02
CA TRP A 236 14.13 -5.87 -0.70
C TRP A 236 14.15 -7.22 0.01
N GLN A 237 13.00 -7.60 0.57
CA GLN A 237 12.84 -8.90 1.18
C GLN A 237 12.60 -9.97 0.11
N THR A 238 13.69 -10.56 -0.37
CA THR A 238 13.63 -11.72 -1.26
C THR A 238 13.19 -12.99 -0.52
N GLY A 239 12.50 -13.91 -1.20
CA GLY A 239 12.09 -15.19 -0.60
C GLY A 239 10.72 -15.20 0.09
N ARG A 240 10.03 -14.06 0.19
CA ARG A 240 8.62 -14.04 0.63
C ARG A 240 7.72 -14.69 -0.43
N HIS A 241 6.73 -15.46 0.02
CA HIS A 241 5.76 -16.12 -0.85
C HIS A 241 4.94 -15.12 -1.67
N SER A 242 4.77 -13.89 -1.17
CA SER A 242 4.21 -12.75 -1.88
C SER A 242 5.26 -11.69 -2.19
N TRP A 243 5.32 -11.24 -3.45
CA TRP A 243 6.05 -10.03 -3.80
C TRP A 243 5.26 -8.83 -3.29
N GLN A 244 5.95 -7.95 -2.56
CA GLN A 244 5.45 -6.68 -2.03
C GLN A 244 6.57 -5.65 -2.18
N TRP A 245 6.21 -4.37 -2.26
CA TRP A 245 7.20 -3.30 -2.13
C TRP A 245 7.96 -3.43 -0.79
N PRO A 246 9.25 -3.05 -0.73
CA PRO A 246 9.98 -2.96 0.52
C PRO A 246 9.16 -2.21 1.56
N ASP A 247 9.08 -2.76 2.76
CA ASP A 247 8.43 -2.09 3.87
C ASP A 247 9.24 -0.83 4.21
N LEU A 248 8.67 0.34 3.93
CA LEU A 248 9.33 1.62 4.18
C LEU A 248 9.66 1.76 5.68
N THR A 249 8.84 1.19 6.57
CA THR A 249 9.05 1.20 8.02
C THR A 249 10.21 0.31 8.47
N ALA A 250 10.55 -0.73 7.70
CA ALA A 250 11.69 -1.61 7.98
C ALA A 250 13.06 -0.98 7.64
N THR A 251 13.07 0.12 6.87
CA THR A 251 14.32 0.72 6.36
C THR A 251 14.90 1.83 7.24
N ALA A 252 14.46 1.97 8.50
CA ALA A 252 14.77 3.12 9.37
C ALA A 252 14.39 4.49 8.76
N THR A 253 13.65 4.50 7.66
CA THR A 253 13.09 5.71 7.03
C THR A 253 11.73 5.97 7.67
N PRO A 254 11.45 7.17 8.21
CA PRO A 254 10.12 7.50 8.70
C PRO A 254 9.08 7.29 7.59
N ASP A 255 7.93 6.69 7.91
CA ASP A 255 6.80 6.63 6.98
C ASP A 255 6.54 8.07 6.47
N PRO A 256 6.61 8.32 5.14
CA PRO A 256 6.39 9.65 4.58
C PRO A 256 4.97 10.18 4.83
N LYS A 257 4.08 9.36 5.42
CA LYS A 257 2.68 9.67 5.68
C LYS A 257 1.90 10.01 4.40
N LEU A 258 2.35 9.45 3.28
CA LEU A 258 1.85 9.69 1.94
C LEU A 258 1.58 8.36 1.25
N THR A 259 0.43 8.26 0.59
CA THR A 259 0.05 7.09 -0.21
C THR A 259 0.05 7.44 -1.68
N ILE A 260 0.76 6.68 -2.51
CA ILE A 260 0.87 6.91 -3.95
C ILE A 260 0.15 5.78 -4.67
N LEU A 261 -0.78 6.12 -5.57
CA LEU A 261 -1.46 5.19 -6.47
C LEU A 261 -1.14 5.59 -7.91
N VAL A 262 -0.60 4.64 -8.66
CA VAL A 262 -0.17 4.83 -10.04
C VAL A 262 -1.07 4.01 -10.96
N THR A 263 -1.73 4.63 -11.95
CA THR A 263 -2.76 3.95 -12.76
C THR A 263 -2.18 3.21 -13.97
N GLU A 264 -1.23 3.79 -14.68
CA GLU A 264 -0.63 3.26 -15.91
C GLU A 264 0.78 2.68 -15.70
N GLY A 265 1.39 2.83 -14.53
CA GLY A 265 2.66 2.21 -14.18
C GLY A 265 3.88 3.12 -14.33
N PHE A 266 5.02 2.58 -14.76
CA PHE A 266 6.27 3.36 -14.82
C PHE A 266 6.38 4.23 -16.06
N GLY A 267 7.11 5.35 -15.92
CA GLY A 267 7.28 6.38 -16.94
C GLY A 267 6.29 7.52 -16.79
N THR A 268 6.48 8.61 -17.54
CA THR A 268 5.45 9.64 -17.69
C THR A 268 4.37 9.13 -18.65
N ARG A 269 3.19 8.80 -18.13
CA ARG A 269 2.11 8.17 -18.91
C ARG A 269 0.79 8.84 -18.60
N PRO A 270 0.07 9.41 -19.59
CA PRO A 270 -1.23 10.01 -19.38
C PRO A 270 -2.18 9.04 -18.68
N MET A 271 -2.88 9.51 -17.65
CA MET A 271 -3.92 8.71 -17.01
C MET A 271 -4.98 8.34 -18.05
N ASN A 272 -5.53 7.13 -17.97
CA ASN A 272 -6.66 6.77 -18.82
C ASN A 272 -7.81 7.80 -18.69
N ALA A 273 -8.36 8.23 -19.82
CA ALA A 273 -9.40 9.26 -19.85
C ALA A 273 -10.62 8.91 -18.99
N ALA A 274 -11.11 7.66 -19.02
CA ALA A 274 -12.26 7.26 -18.22
C ALA A 274 -11.96 7.27 -16.71
N MET A 275 -10.73 6.94 -16.29
CA MET A 275 -10.30 7.10 -14.90
C MET A 275 -10.25 8.56 -14.50
N PHE A 276 -9.61 9.40 -15.32
CA PHE A 276 -9.46 10.82 -15.07
C PHE A 276 -10.81 11.53 -15.00
N ASP A 277 -11.73 11.23 -15.93
CA ASP A 277 -13.08 11.77 -15.97
C ASP A 277 -13.88 11.39 -14.74
N LEU A 278 -13.83 10.10 -14.33
CA LEU A 278 -14.50 9.64 -13.11
C LEU A 278 -13.93 10.34 -11.88
N LEU A 279 -12.60 10.38 -11.70
CA LEU A 279 -11.96 11.03 -10.56
C LEU A 279 -12.25 12.54 -10.53
N SER A 280 -12.17 13.21 -11.67
CA SER A 280 -12.44 14.65 -11.80
C SER A 280 -13.89 14.99 -11.49
N SER A 281 -14.84 14.11 -11.87
CA SER A 281 -16.26 14.27 -11.51
C SER A 281 -16.53 14.18 -9.99
N GLN A 282 -15.58 13.61 -9.25
CA GLN A 282 -15.63 13.44 -7.80
C GLN A 282 -14.69 14.41 -7.07
N ASP A 283 -14.26 15.51 -7.70
CA ASP A 283 -13.50 16.56 -7.02
C ASP A 283 -14.23 17.00 -5.73
N ARG A 284 -13.45 17.22 -4.66
CA ARG A 284 -13.93 17.59 -3.32
C ARG A 284 -14.76 16.54 -2.59
N GLN A 285 -14.88 15.33 -3.12
CA GLN A 285 -15.50 14.21 -2.40
C GLN A 285 -14.47 13.51 -1.51
N GLU A 286 -14.94 12.94 -0.40
CA GLU A 286 -14.11 12.07 0.43
C GLU A 286 -13.82 10.75 -0.29
N ALA A 287 -12.59 10.27 -0.16
CA ALA A 287 -12.16 9.02 -0.73
C ALA A 287 -11.22 8.28 0.22
N LEU A 288 -11.24 6.96 0.08
CA LEU A 288 -10.22 6.05 0.58
C LEU A 288 -9.24 5.77 -0.56
N ILE A 289 -7.94 5.92 -0.30
CA ILE A 289 -6.86 5.46 -1.17
C ILE A 289 -6.18 4.25 -0.53
N GLU A 290 -6.25 3.10 -1.19
CA GLU A 290 -5.57 1.87 -0.79
C GLU A 290 -4.28 1.72 -1.61
N GLY A 291 -3.14 1.91 -0.96
CA GLY A 291 -1.82 1.90 -1.62
C GLY A 291 -1.23 0.51 -1.80
N ALA A 292 -1.65 -0.48 -1.02
CA ALA A 292 -0.93 -1.75 -0.97
C ALA A 292 -1.05 -2.56 -2.28
N THR A 293 0.09 -2.92 -2.86
CA THR A 293 0.18 -3.82 -4.01
C THR A 293 0.79 -5.17 -3.61
N ARG A 294 0.07 -6.26 -3.87
CA ARG A 294 0.55 -7.64 -3.70
C ARG A 294 0.37 -8.40 -5.00
N LEU A 295 1.45 -8.90 -5.60
CA LEU A 295 1.39 -9.58 -6.90
C LEU A 295 1.18 -11.09 -6.82
N ARG A 296 1.11 -11.65 -5.62
CA ARG A 296 0.83 -13.07 -5.37
C ARG A 296 -0.18 -13.19 -4.25
N ARG A 297 -0.76 -14.38 -4.09
CA ARG A 297 -1.96 -14.59 -3.27
C ARG A 297 -1.79 -14.17 -1.80
N PRO A 298 -2.81 -13.53 -1.21
CA PRO A 298 -3.96 -12.92 -1.90
C PRO A 298 -3.49 -11.72 -2.74
N LEU A 299 -3.85 -11.72 -4.03
CA LEU A 299 -3.43 -10.67 -4.94
C LEU A 299 -4.24 -9.41 -4.60
N ARG A 300 -3.56 -8.29 -4.36
CA ARG A 300 -4.19 -7.01 -4.03
C ARG A 300 -3.67 -5.97 -5.01
N ARG A 301 -4.58 -5.34 -5.75
CA ARG A 301 -4.30 -4.14 -6.52
C ARG A 301 -4.66 -2.92 -5.67
N PRO A 302 -3.93 -1.81 -5.81
CA PRO A 302 -4.33 -0.57 -5.17
C PRO A 302 -5.63 -0.07 -5.82
N ARG A 303 -6.43 0.65 -5.05
CA ARG A 303 -7.63 1.31 -5.58
C ARG A 303 -7.97 2.57 -4.82
N VAL A 304 -8.75 3.42 -5.47
CA VAL A 304 -9.46 4.55 -4.86
C VAL A 304 -10.92 4.14 -4.71
N VAL A 305 -11.50 4.35 -3.53
CA VAL A 305 -12.92 4.11 -3.24
C VAL A 305 -13.54 5.44 -2.83
N ILE A 306 -14.57 5.86 -3.56
CA ILE A 306 -15.22 7.16 -3.38
C ILE A 306 -16.69 6.89 -3.03
N PRO A 307 -17.07 6.97 -1.75
CA PRO A 307 -18.44 6.74 -1.33
C PRO A 307 -19.40 7.75 -1.97
N LEU A 308 -20.42 7.22 -2.66
CA LEU A 308 -21.42 8.00 -3.37
C LEU A 308 -22.60 8.33 -2.45
N THR A 309 -23.15 9.54 -2.61
CA THR A 309 -24.41 9.92 -1.96
C THR A 309 -25.59 9.26 -2.70
N ARG A 310 -26.60 8.76 -1.95
CA ARG A 310 -27.67 7.81 -2.36
C ARG A 310 -28.63 8.21 -3.51
N ASN A 311 -28.15 8.73 -4.63
CA ASN A 311 -29.00 9.17 -5.75
C ASN A 311 -28.88 8.32 -7.02
N SER A 312 -28.12 7.22 -6.99
CA SER A 312 -27.93 6.34 -8.14
C SER A 312 -28.42 4.92 -7.87
N SER A 313 -28.93 4.24 -8.89
CA SER A 313 -29.21 2.81 -8.84
C SER A 313 -27.91 2.05 -8.61
N VAL A 314 -27.66 1.64 -7.36
CA VAL A 314 -26.42 0.96 -6.95
C VAL A 314 -26.40 -0.46 -7.51
N GLN A 315 -25.33 -0.80 -8.24
CA GLN A 315 -25.06 -2.20 -8.57
C GLN A 315 -24.57 -2.92 -7.31
N VAL A 316 -25.25 -3.98 -6.89
CA VAL A 316 -24.90 -4.72 -5.66
C VAL A 316 -23.53 -5.39 -5.78
N GLU A 317 -23.20 -5.89 -6.97
CA GLU A 317 -21.92 -6.54 -7.25
C GLU A 317 -21.16 -5.75 -8.31
N PRO A 318 -19.82 -5.63 -8.19
CA PRO A 318 -18.99 -5.09 -9.25
C PRO A 318 -19.25 -5.80 -10.59
N PRO A 319 -19.22 -5.08 -11.73
CA PRO A 319 -19.36 -5.73 -13.02
C PRO A 319 -18.18 -6.69 -13.26
N HIS A 320 -18.48 -7.92 -13.67
CA HIS A 320 -17.49 -8.91 -14.11
C HIS A 320 -17.68 -9.18 -15.61
N PRO A 321 -17.17 -8.32 -16.50
CA PRO A 321 -17.34 -8.49 -17.93
C PRO A 321 -16.72 -9.82 -18.40
N ALA A 322 -17.54 -10.63 -19.06
CA ALA A 322 -17.14 -11.97 -19.48
C ALA A 322 -16.18 -11.90 -20.68
N LEU A 323 -15.02 -12.54 -20.55
CA LEU A 323 -14.08 -12.73 -21.65
C LEU A 323 -14.64 -13.77 -22.63
N ARG A 324 -15.22 -13.29 -23.74
CA ARG A 324 -15.86 -14.11 -24.77
C ARG A 324 -15.53 -13.59 -26.18
N PRO A 325 -15.66 -14.42 -27.24
CA PRO A 325 -15.58 -13.94 -28.61
C PRO A 325 -16.50 -12.73 -28.84
N GLY A 326 -15.99 -11.73 -29.56
CA GLY A 326 -16.65 -10.44 -29.83
C GLY A 326 -16.46 -9.37 -28.75
N ALA A 327 -15.96 -9.71 -27.56
CA ALA A 327 -15.73 -8.73 -26.49
C ALA A 327 -14.60 -7.75 -26.86
N SER A 328 -14.77 -6.47 -26.52
CA SER A 328 -13.70 -5.47 -26.60
C SER A 328 -12.76 -5.62 -25.41
N VAL A 329 -11.47 -5.62 -25.67
CA VAL A 329 -10.43 -5.74 -24.65
C VAL A 329 -9.37 -4.66 -24.79
N ARG A 330 -8.86 -4.17 -23.66
CA ARG A 330 -7.63 -3.39 -23.60
C ARG A 330 -6.44 -4.34 -23.48
N LEU A 331 -5.41 -4.10 -24.27
CA LEU A 331 -4.21 -4.91 -24.30
C LEU A 331 -3.22 -4.44 -23.23
N LEU A 332 -2.66 -5.41 -22.51
CA LEU A 332 -1.83 -5.22 -21.33
C LEU A 332 -0.41 -5.76 -21.52
N ASP A 333 -0.07 -6.30 -22.69
CA ASP A 333 1.29 -6.71 -23.00
C ASP A 333 2.17 -5.50 -23.36
N TYR A 334 3.49 -5.65 -23.28
CA TYR A 334 4.42 -4.55 -23.51
C TYR A 334 4.31 -3.94 -24.91
N ALA A 335 4.09 -4.73 -25.96
CA ALA A 335 4.13 -4.25 -27.34
C ALA A 335 2.85 -3.51 -27.75
N HIS A 336 1.72 -3.81 -27.11
CA HIS A 336 0.42 -3.24 -27.47
C HIS A 336 -0.26 -2.52 -26.31
N LEU A 337 0.49 -2.18 -25.26
CA LEU A 337 -0.05 -1.66 -24.00
C LEU A 337 -1.00 -0.47 -24.22
N GLY A 338 -2.25 -0.63 -23.76
CA GLY A 338 -3.29 0.40 -23.84
C GLY A 338 -4.11 0.39 -25.13
N LYS A 339 -3.71 -0.35 -26.17
CA LYS A 339 -4.50 -0.49 -27.40
C LYS A 339 -5.79 -1.26 -27.13
N ILE A 340 -6.83 -0.95 -27.90
CA ILE A 340 -8.10 -1.69 -27.88
C ILE A 340 -8.09 -2.72 -29.01
N ALA A 341 -8.55 -3.93 -28.72
CA ALA A 341 -8.70 -5.01 -29.68
C ALA A 341 -10.01 -5.77 -29.41
N GLN A 342 -10.45 -6.58 -30.37
CA GLN A 342 -11.62 -7.44 -30.22
C GLN A 342 -11.19 -8.90 -30.05
N VAL A 343 -11.81 -9.60 -29.10
CA VAL A 343 -11.53 -11.03 -28.87
C VAL A 343 -12.10 -11.84 -30.02
N ARG A 344 -11.24 -12.59 -30.73
CA ARG A 344 -11.66 -13.53 -31.78
C ARG A 344 -12.04 -14.88 -31.20
N SER A 345 -11.18 -15.42 -30.33
CA SER A 345 -11.36 -16.75 -29.75
C SER A 345 -10.75 -16.86 -28.35
N VAL A 346 -11.43 -17.64 -27.51
CA VAL A 346 -10.99 -17.96 -26.13
C VAL A 346 -10.92 -19.48 -25.99
N PRO A 347 -9.82 -20.12 -26.43
CA PRO A 347 -9.67 -21.57 -26.37
C PRO A 347 -9.55 -22.06 -24.92
N SER A 348 -10.09 -23.24 -24.65
CA SER A 348 -9.95 -23.93 -23.35
C SER A 348 -8.57 -24.60 -23.19
N ALA A 349 -7.97 -25.06 -24.29
CA ALA A 349 -6.64 -25.65 -24.30
C ALA A 349 -5.55 -24.57 -24.33
N PRO A 350 -4.40 -24.78 -23.65
CA PRO A 350 -3.26 -23.90 -23.74
C PRO A 350 -2.80 -23.67 -25.19
N ARG A 351 -2.39 -22.44 -25.51
CA ARG A 351 -1.82 -22.08 -26.80
C ARG A 351 -0.40 -21.58 -26.65
N ARG A 352 0.39 -21.81 -27.69
CA ARG A 352 1.75 -21.28 -27.79
C ARG A 352 1.68 -19.81 -28.20
N VAL A 353 2.18 -18.92 -27.34
CA VAL A 353 2.28 -17.48 -27.63
C VAL A 353 3.63 -17.13 -28.27
N ALA A 354 3.83 -15.87 -28.66
CA ALA A 354 5.07 -15.40 -29.30
C ALA A 354 6.35 -15.72 -28.50
N SER A 355 6.27 -15.74 -27.17
CA SER A 355 7.38 -16.14 -26.28
C SER A 355 7.69 -17.64 -26.28
N ARG A 356 7.00 -18.43 -27.13
CA ARG A 356 7.11 -19.89 -27.28
C ARG A 356 6.65 -20.71 -26.08
N VAL A 357 6.14 -20.07 -25.02
CA VAL A 357 5.52 -20.71 -23.86
C VAL A 357 4.09 -21.14 -24.20
N SER A 358 3.65 -22.29 -23.68
CA SER A 358 2.27 -22.77 -23.80
C SER A 358 1.49 -22.46 -22.52
N LEU A 359 0.41 -21.68 -22.64
CA LEU A 359 -0.38 -21.20 -21.50
C LEU A 359 -1.81 -20.84 -21.94
N ALA A 360 -2.69 -20.51 -20.99
CA ALA A 360 -4.03 -20.02 -21.30
C ALA A 360 -3.96 -18.66 -22.01
N ALA A 361 -4.35 -18.62 -23.28
CA ALA A 361 -4.21 -17.47 -24.15
C ALA A 361 -5.53 -17.12 -24.85
N VAL A 362 -5.61 -15.89 -25.35
CA VAL A 362 -6.70 -15.38 -26.17
C VAL A 362 -6.17 -14.94 -27.52
N GLU A 363 -6.99 -15.11 -28.55
CA GLU A 363 -6.75 -14.52 -29.86
C GLU A 363 -7.51 -13.19 -29.92
N VAL A 364 -6.79 -12.12 -30.24
CA VAL A 364 -7.35 -10.77 -30.39
C VAL A 364 -7.10 -10.26 -31.81
N VAL A 365 -7.97 -9.39 -32.28
CA VAL A 365 -7.86 -8.68 -33.56
C VAL A 365 -7.79 -7.20 -33.26
N ASP A 366 -6.73 -6.53 -33.70
CA ASP A 366 -6.60 -5.08 -33.54
C ASP A 366 -7.48 -4.30 -34.53
N ALA A 367 -7.42 -2.97 -34.46
CA ALA A 367 -8.16 -2.08 -35.35
C ALA A 367 -7.76 -2.22 -36.83
N ASP A 368 -6.55 -2.71 -37.11
CA ASP A 368 -6.02 -2.93 -38.46
C ASP A 368 -6.38 -4.32 -39.02
N GLY A 369 -7.10 -5.14 -38.24
CA GLY A 369 -7.54 -6.48 -38.63
C GLY A 369 -6.47 -7.57 -38.44
N VAL A 370 -5.34 -7.25 -37.79
CA VAL A 370 -4.26 -8.20 -37.55
C VAL A 370 -4.60 -9.04 -36.31
N ALA A 371 -4.58 -10.37 -36.49
CA ALA A 371 -4.86 -11.31 -35.41
C ALA A 371 -3.56 -11.81 -34.76
N PHE A 372 -3.52 -11.83 -33.42
CA PHE A 372 -2.39 -12.35 -32.67
C PHE A 372 -2.81 -12.95 -31.32
N TRP A 373 -1.90 -13.72 -30.73
CA TRP A 373 -2.13 -14.46 -29.48
C TRP A 373 -1.47 -13.77 -28.30
N LEU A 374 -2.24 -13.54 -27.23
CA LEU A 374 -1.75 -13.01 -25.97
C LEU A 374 -2.12 -13.92 -24.80
N PRO A 375 -1.31 -13.98 -23.73
CA PRO A 375 -1.74 -14.57 -22.47
C PRO A 375 -3.07 -13.98 -22.02
N ARG A 376 -3.94 -14.79 -21.41
CA ARG A 376 -5.22 -14.30 -20.87
C ARG A 376 -5.03 -13.18 -19.84
N THR A 377 -3.92 -13.19 -19.13
CA THR A 377 -3.54 -12.15 -18.16
C THR A 377 -3.08 -10.84 -18.82
N CYS A 378 -2.92 -10.81 -20.14
CA CYS A 378 -2.51 -9.66 -20.92
C CYS A 378 -3.69 -8.96 -21.63
N VAL A 379 -4.93 -9.30 -21.26
CA VAL A 379 -6.12 -8.60 -21.74
C VAL A 379 -7.02 -8.24 -20.58
N GLU A 380 -7.71 -7.12 -20.73
CA GLU A 380 -8.70 -6.61 -19.80
C GLU A 380 -9.99 -6.37 -20.57
N VAL A 381 -11.11 -6.94 -20.14
CA VAL A 381 -12.39 -6.77 -20.85
C VAL A 381 -12.96 -5.39 -20.53
N LEU A 382 -13.28 -4.64 -21.57
CA LEU A 382 -13.93 -3.34 -21.45
C LEU A 382 -15.45 -3.56 -21.37
N SER A 383 -16.10 -2.87 -20.44
CA SER A 383 -17.56 -2.89 -20.22
C SER A 383 -18.29 -1.82 -21.00
#